data_AF-A0A7S0GJG6-F1
#
_entry.id   AF-A0A7S0GJG6-F1
#
_cell.length_a   1.000
_cell.length_b   1.000
_cell.length_c   1.000
_cell.angle_alpha   90.00
_cell.angle_beta   90.00
_cell.angle_gamma   90.00
#
_symmetry.space_group_name_H-M   'P 1'
#
loop_
_entity.id
_entity.type
_entity.pdbx_description
1 polymer ?
#
loop_
_entity_poly.entity_id
_entity_poly.type
_entity_poly.pdbx_seq_one_letter_code
_entity_poly.pdbx_strand_id
1 'polypeptide(L)'
;ILLGGCPTTMSRIRARAYLLDQSVLKKNETELLPQSPDDSYYPCDVNEEETFLLNAASRAIKKEFGTSLTALKFDEILTIAADTTEGDDPDYVIQLRDAIDAIKDGFKEVLAEEKDIVKKLGGLNVMVIH
;
A
#
# COMPACT_ATOMS: atom_id res chain seq x y z
N ILE A 1 -21.26 -5.61 -3.34
CA ILE A 1 -20.42 -6.37 -2.39
C ILE A 1 -19.41 -5.38 -1.86
N LEU A 2 -19.56 -4.91 -0.62
CA LEU A 2 -18.53 -4.11 0.03
C LEU A 2 -17.31 -5.03 0.14
N LEU A 3 -16.39 -4.89 -0.82
CA LEU A 3 -15.01 -5.28 -0.64
C LEU A 3 -14.49 -4.37 0.47
N GLY A 4 -14.81 -4.71 1.72
CA GLY A 4 -13.98 -4.35 2.86
C GLY A 4 -12.65 -5.04 2.63
N GLY A 5 -11.87 -4.48 1.71
CA GLY A 5 -10.62 -5.03 1.24
C GLY A 5 -9.74 -5.23 2.44
N CYS A 6 -9.09 -6.39 2.52
CA CYS A 6 -8.12 -6.64 3.57
C CYS A 6 -7.17 -5.43 3.65
N PRO A 7 -6.97 -4.81 4.83
CA PRO A 7 -6.08 -3.66 4.98
C PRO A 7 -4.70 -3.91 4.38
N THR A 8 -4.21 -5.15 4.48
CA THR A 8 -2.99 -5.63 3.83
C THR A 8 -3.00 -5.48 2.30
N THR A 9 -4.10 -5.85 1.65
CA THR A 9 -4.23 -5.72 0.18
C THR A 9 -4.33 -4.26 -0.22
N MET A 10 -5.09 -3.45 0.53
CA MET A 10 -5.21 -2.02 0.26
C MET A 10 -3.88 -1.29 0.45
N SER A 11 -3.17 -1.54 1.55
CA SER A 11 -1.87 -0.90 1.83
C SER A 11 -0.82 -1.28 0.79
N ARG A 12 -0.80 -2.55 0.35
CA ARG A 12 0.05 -3.01 -0.76
C ARG A 12 -0.25 -2.25 -2.06
N ILE A 13 -1.52 -2.12 -2.45
CA ILE A 13 -1.92 -1.40 -3.67
C ILE A 13 -1.58 0.09 -3.57
N ARG A 14 -1.80 0.69 -2.39
CA ARG A 14 -1.50 2.10 -2.13
C ARG A 14 0.00 2.38 -2.21
N ALA A 15 0.81 1.57 -1.55
CA ALA A 15 2.27 1.66 -1.61
C ALA A 15 2.77 1.51 -3.05
N ARG A 16 2.22 0.55 -3.81
CA ARG A 16 2.52 0.38 -5.23
C ARG A 16 2.22 1.65 -6.04
N ALA A 17 1.03 2.22 -5.89
CA ALA A 17 0.61 3.43 -6.59
C ALA A 17 1.59 4.58 -6.33
N TYR A 18 1.96 4.78 -5.06
CA TYR A 18 2.90 5.83 -4.67
C TYR A 18 4.30 5.62 -5.27
N LEU A 19 4.82 4.40 -5.24
CA LEU A 19 6.15 4.08 -5.80
C LEU A 19 6.19 4.28 -7.33
N LEU A 20 5.08 4.02 -8.02
CA LEU A 20 4.96 4.28 -9.45
C LEU A 20 4.95 5.78 -9.75
N ASP A 21 4.24 6.58 -8.95
CA ASP A 21 4.26 8.05 -9.04
C ASP A 21 5.68 8.60 -8.85
N GLN A 22 6.43 8.02 -7.91
CA GLN A 22 7.84 8.33 -7.70
C GLN A 22 8.75 7.89 -8.86
N SER A 23 8.25 7.33 -9.96
CA SER A 23 9.06 6.88 -11.10
C SER A 23 10.16 5.90 -10.70
N VAL A 24 9.84 4.98 -9.77
CA VAL A 24 10.75 3.88 -9.38
C VAL A 24 10.92 2.87 -10.53
N LEU A 25 9.92 2.75 -11.40
CA LEU A 25 9.93 1.93 -12.60
C LEU A 25 9.97 2.79 -13.88
N LYS A 26 10.49 2.20 -14.96
CA LYS A 26 10.39 2.79 -16.30
C LYS A 26 8.95 2.72 -16.79
N LYS A 27 8.53 3.70 -17.61
CA LYS A 27 7.17 3.76 -18.19
C LYS A 27 6.73 2.44 -18.84
N ASN A 28 7.60 1.82 -19.65
CA ASN A 28 7.30 0.54 -20.31
C ASN A 28 7.00 -0.60 -19.32
N GLU A 29 7.62 -0.57 -18.13
CA GLU A 29 7.38 -1.58 -17.09
C GLU A 29 6.14 -1.23 -16.27
N THR A 30 5.85 0.06 -16.07
CA THR A 30 4.64 0.53 -15.39
C THR A 30 3.36 0.09 -16.13
N GLU A 31 3.38 0.05 -17.46
CA GLU A 31 2.26 -0.39 -18.28
C GLU A 31 1.95 -1.90 -18.14
N LEU A 32 2.90 -2.70 -17.66
CA LEU A 32 2.71 -4.13 -17.39
C LEU A 32 1.98 -4.38 -16.05
N LEU A 33 1.87 -3.35 -15.21
CA LEU A 33 1.23 -3.44 -13.90
C LEU A 33 -0.23 -3.02 -13.99
N PRO A 34 -1.11 -3.62 -13.18
CA PRO A 34 -2.51 -3.23 -13.16
C PRO A 34 -2.65 -1.79 -12.66
N GLN A 35 -3.56 -1.04 -13.28
CA GLN A 35 -3.88 0.32 -12.88
C GLN A 35 -4.29 0.35 -11.41
N SER A 36 -3.78 1.34 -10.69
CA SER A 36 -4.16 1.58 -9.30
C SER A 36 -5.56 2.22 -9.27
N PRO A 37 -6.42 1.82 -8.32
CA PRO A 37 -7.71 2.46 -8.14
C PRO A 37 -7.53 3.89 -7.61
N ASP A 38 -8.53 4.73 -7.86
CA ASP A 38 -8.60 6.12 -7.40
C ASP A 38 -8.54 6.25 -5.86
N ASP A 39 -8.21 7.46 -5.38
CA ASP A 39 -8.07 7.75 -3.94
C ASP A 39 -9.31 7.40 -3.11
N SER A 40 -10.51 7.51 -3.70
CA SER A 40 -11.78 7.12 -3.05
C SER A 40 -11.92 5.62 -2.74
N TYR A 41 -11.00 4.78 -3.23
CA TYR A 41 -10.94 3.35 -2.89
C TYR A 41 -10.32 3.09 -1.51
N TYR A 42 -9.49 4.01 -1.00
CA TYR A 42 -8.79 3.85 0.26
C TYR A 42 -9.59 4.46 1.42
N PRO A 43 -9.52 3.88 2.62
CA PRO A 43 -10.30 4.36 3.77
C PRO A 43 -9.84 5.72 4.27
N CYS A 44 -8.57 6.06 4.07
CA CYS A 44 -8.02 7.37 4.35
C CYS A 44 -6.84 7.69 3.43
N ASP A 45 -6.47 8.97 3.42
CA ASP A 45 -5.25 9.44 2.80
C ASP A 45 -4.01 8.99 3.57
N VAL A 46 -2.88 9.05 2.88
CA VAL A 46 -1.56 8.72 3.44
C VAL A 46 -1.05 9.94 4.20
N ASN A 47 -0.68 9.77 5.46
CA ASN A 47 -0.19 10.85 6.31
C ASN A 47 1.30 11.18 6.03
N GLU A 48 1.84 12.21 6.69
CA GLU A 48 3.23 12.65 6.47
C GLU A 48 4.26 11.57 6.86
N GLU A 49 4.00 10.80 7.90
CA GLU A 49 4.90 9.73 8.37
C GLU A 49 4.96 8.58 7.37
N GLU A 50 3.81 8.09 6.92
CA GLU A 50 3.69 7.06 5.91
C GLU A 50 4.32 7.52 4.58
N THR A 51 4.10 8.78 4.21
CA THR A 51 4.72 9.40 3.03
C THR A 51 6.25 9.45 3.17
N PHE A 52 6.77 9.76 4.35
CA PHE A 52 8.20 9.76 4.63
C PHE A 52 8.79 8.34 4.45
N LEU A 53 8.14 7.31 5.00
CA LEU A 53 8.56 5.92 4.87
C LEU A 53 8.52 5.44 3.41
N LEU A 54 7.44 5.75 2.67
CA LEU A 54 7.32 5.44 1.25
C LEU A 54 8.42 6.12 0.42
N ASN A 55 8.75 7.37 0.75
CA ASN A 55 9.85 8.08 0.09
C ASN A 55 11.21 7.43 0.39
N ALA A 56 11.46 7.02 1.63
CA ALA A 56 12.67 6.29 1.99
C ALA A 56 12.79 4.98 1.20
N ALA A 57 11.72 4.16 1.20
CA ALA A 57 11.66 2.91 0.44
C ALA A 57 11.90 3.14 -1.06
N SER A 58 11.27 4.17 -1.65
CA SER A 58 11.46 4.51 -3.06
C SER A 58 12.94 4.81 -3.39
N ARG A 59 13.63 5.52 -2.49
CA ARG A 59 15.05 5.87 -2.65
C ARG A 59 15.93 4.65 -2.48
N ALA A 60 15.64 3.77 -1.52
CA ALA A 60 16.40 2.53 -1.31
C ALA A 60 16.27 1.60 -2.51
N ILE A 61 15.06 1.40 -3.05
CA ILE A 61 14.82 0.58 -4.24
C ILE A 61 15.54 1.16 -5.47
N LYS A 62 15.43 2.49 -5.68
CA LYS A 62 16.16 3.17 -6.77
C LYS A 62 17.67 3.07 -6.63
N LYS A 63 18.19 3.13 -5.40
CA LYS A 63 19.62 3.02 -5.13
C LYS A 63 20.14 1.62 -5.47
N GLU A 64 19.37 0.60 -5.15
CA GLU A 64 19.77 -0.80 -5.36
C GLU A 64 19.62 -1.23 -6.83
N PHE A 65 18.45 -0.99 -7.43
CA PHE A 65 18.13 -1.50 -8.76
C PHE A 65 18.28 -0.47 -9.87
N GLY A 66 18.18 0.82 -9.56
CA GLY A 66 18.22 1.91 -10.54
C GLY A 66 17.28 1.66 -11.72
N THR A 67 17.83 1.68 -12.93
CA THR A 67 17.08 1.44 -14.17
C THR A 67 16.91 -0.04 -14.53
N SER A 68 17.47 -0.95 -13.73
CA SER A 68 17.43 -2.40 -13.97
C SER A 68 16.24 -3.07 -13.29
N LEU A 69 15.43 -2.31 -12.53
CA LEU A 69 14.21 -2.83 -11.92
C LEU A 69 13.15 -3.13 -12.99
N THR A 70 12.62 -4.34 -12.96
CA THR A 70 11.51 -4.79 -13.82
C THR A 70 10.20 -4.83 -13.06
N ALA A 71 9.07 -4.79 -13.75
CA ALA A 71 7.73 -4.90 -13.17
C ALA A 71 7.58 -6.18 -12.34
N LEU A 72 8.09 -7.31 -12.86
CA LEU A 72 8.06 -8.59 -12.17
C LEU A 72 8.86 -8.55 -10.87
N LYS A 73 10.09 -8.02 -10.90
CA LYS A 73 10.93 -7.96 -9.71
C LYS A 73 10.37 -6.97 -8.69
N PHE A 74 9.79 -5.88 -9.14
CA PHE A 74 9.10 -4.92 -8.30
C PHE A 74 7.88 -5.54 -7.59
N ASP A 75 7.03 -6.28 -8.31
CA ASP A 75 5.89 -6.97 -7.69
C ASP A 75 6.34 -8.07 -6.72
N GLU A 76 7.44 -8.76 -7.01
CA GLU A 76 8.07 -9.70 -6.08
C GLU A 76 8.51 -9.01 -4.79
N ILE A 77 9.24 -7.89 -4.89
CA ILE A 77 9.67 -7.09 -3.72
C ILE A 77 8.46 -6.62 -2.91
N LEU A 78 7.43 -6.13 -3.59
CA LEU A 78 6.18 -5.66 -2.97
C LEU A 78 5.44 -6.81 -2.26
N THR A 79 5.45 -8.01 -2.84
CA THR A 79 4.87 -9.22 -2.24
C THR A 79 5.66 -9.64 -1.01
N ILE A 80 6.99 -9.71 -1.10
CA ILE A 80 7.86 -10.07 0.04
C ILE A 80 7.68 -9.07 1.19
N ALA A 81 7.63 -7.78 0.89
CA ALA A 81 7.43 -6.74 1.90
C ALA A 81 6.04 -6.79 2.55
N ALA A 82 5.00 -7.18 1.80
CA ALA A 82 3.62 -7.24 2.32
C ALA A 82 3.27 -8.54 3.06
N ASP A 83 3.82 -9.68 2.61
CA ASP A 83 3.43 -11.02 3.07
C ASP A 83 4.46 -11.67 4.02
N THR A 84 5.72 -11.22 4.01
CA THR A 84 6.78 -11.75 4.89
C THR A 84 7.05 -10.76 6.01
N THR A 85 7.00 -11.21 7.27
CA THR A 85 7.23 -10.35 8.46
C THR A 85 8.56 -10.60 9.18
N GLU A 86 9.23 -11.73 8.93
CA GLU A 86 10.47 -12.12 9.61
C GLU A 86 11.49 -12.68 8.61
N GLY A 87 12.65 -12.05 8.50
CA GLY A 87 13.72 -12.45 7.59
C GLY A 87 14.94 -11.52 7.65
N ASP A 88 16.10 -12.03 7.27
CA ASP A 88 17.32 -11.23 7.00
C ASP A 88 17.18 -10.60 5.60
N ASP A 89 16.11 -9.83 5.44
CA ASP A 89 15.77 -9.19 4.17
C ASP A 89 16.66 -7.97 3.93
N PRO A 90 16.94 -7.62 2.67
CA PRO A 90 17.73 -6.45 2.37
C PRO A 90 17.00 -5.16 2.77
N ASP A 91 17.78 -4.11 3.03
CA ASP A 91 17.32 -2.84 3.61
C ASP A 91 16.14 -2.21 2.85
N TYR A 92 16.12 -2.32 1.51
CA TYR A 92 15.03 -1.81 0.67
C TYR A 92 13.70 -2.57 0.85
N VAL A 93 13.74 -3.86 1.22
CA VAL A 93 12.54 -4.65 1.56
C VAL A 93 12.04 -4.27 2.93
N ILE A 94 12.95 -4.12 3.91
CA ILE A 94 12.60 -3.71 5.27
C ILE A 94 11.93 -2.35 5.26
N GLN A 95 12.53 -1.35 4.60
CA GLN A 95 11.93 -0.02 4.49
C GLN A 95 10.57 -0.03 3.79
N LEU A 96 10.40 -0.88 2.77
CA LEU A 96 9.11 -1.02 2.09
C LEU A 96 8.06 -1.70 2.99
N ARG A 97 8.46 -2.70 3.77
CA ARG A 97 7.61 -3.37 4.75
C ARG A 97 7.14 -2.38 5.81
N ASP A 98 8.05 -1.59 6.39
CA ASP A 98 7.72 -0.56 7.38
C ASP A 98 6.71 0.45 6.80
N ALA A 99 6.90 0.88 5.55
CA ALA A 99 5.96 1.76 4.87
C ALA A 99 4.57 1.12 4.66
N ILE A 100 4.53 -0.14 4.23
CA ILE A 100 3.28 -0.89 4.02
C ILE A 100 2.55 -1.13 5.34
N ASP A 101 3.28 -1.46 6.41
CA ASP A 101 2.72 -1.69 7.74
C ASP A 101 2.20 -0.38 8.35
N ALA A 102 2.91 0.73 8.23
CA ALA A 102 2.43 2.04 8.66
C ALA A 102 1.08 2.40 8.01
N ILE A 103 0.98 2.29 6.68
CA ILE A 103 -0.28 2.51 5.95
C ILE A 103 -1.36 1.53 6.40
N LYS A 104 -0.99 0.27 6.61
CA LYS A 104 -1.92 -0.78 7.06
C LYS A 104 -2.49 -0.45 8.44
N ASP A 105 -1.67 0.04 9.36
CA ASP A 105 -2.13 0.44 10.68
C ASP A 105 -2.99 1.70 10.63
N GLY A 106 -2.62 2.72 9.85
CA GLY A 106 -3.49 3.88 9.59
C GLY A 106 -4.86 3.47 9.05
N PHE A 107 -4.90 2.56 8.08
CA PHE A 107 -6.14 2.01 7.54
C PHE A 107 -6.95 1.24 8.57
N LYS A 108 -6.30 0.42 9.42
CA LYS A 108 -6.99 -0.32 10.48
C LYS A 108 -7.58 0.62 11.53
N GLU A 109 -6.90 1.69 11.90
CA GLU A 109 -7.40 2.65 12.89
C GLU A 109 -8.69 3.31 12.40
N VAL A 110 -8.70 3.79 11.16
CA VAL A 110 -9.89 4.40 10.54
C VAL A 110 -11.03 3.39 10.41
N LEU A 111 -10.74 2.19 9.89
CA LEU A 111 -11.76 1.14 9.76
C LEU A 111 -12.26 0.63 11.12
N ALA A 112 -11.43 0.65 12.16
CA ALA A 112 -11.83 0.27 13.51
C ALA A 112 -12.75 1.32 14.14
N GLU A 113 -12.45 2.61 13.94
CA GLU A 113 -13.32 3.72 14.38
C GLU A 113 -14.67 3.67 13.66
N GLU A 114 -14.69 3.52 12.34
CA GLU A 114 -15.94 3.34 11.58
C GLU A 114 -16.73 2.13 12.06
N LYS A 115 -16.06 1.01 12.32
CA LYS A 115 -16.69 -0.21 12.85
C LYS A 115 -17.29 0.00 14.24
N ASP A 116 -16.67 0.81 15.09
CA ASP A 116 -17.20 1.14 16.42
C ASP A 116 -18.43 2.07 16.32
N ILE A 117 -18.38 3.07 15.44
CA ILE A 117 -19.51 3.95 15.12
C ILE A 117 -20.69 3.13 14.59
N VAL A 118 -20.46 2.24 13.61
CA VAL A 118 -21.49 1.38 13.02
C VAL A 118 -22.08 0.40 14.05
N LYS A 119 -21.26 -0.14 14.96
CA LYS A 119 -21.73 -0.97 16.07
C LYS A 119 -22.60 -0.18 17.05
N LYS A 120 -22.19 1.03 17.43
CA LYS A 120 -22.94 1.92 18.32
C LYS A 120 -24.27 2.39 17.71
N LEU A 121 -24.32 2.55 16.39
CA LEU A 121 -25.53 2.90 15.64
C LEU A 121 -26.48 1.72 15.36
N GLY A 122 -26.21 0.55 15.94
CA GLY A 122 -27.16 -0.58 15.91
C GLY A 122 -26.91 -1.64 14.85
N GLY A 123 -25.71 -1.68 14.26
CA GLY A 123 -25.22 -2.84 13.49
C GLY A 123 -25.97 -3.09 12.17
N LEU A 124 -25.27 -2.81 11.07
CA LEU A 124 -25.66 -3.04 9.68
C LEU A 124 -26.63 -1.98 9.11
N ASN A 125 -26.08 -0.91 8.54
CA ASN A 125 -26.74 -0.22 7.43
C ASN A 125 -25.95 -0.48 6.16
N VAL A 126 -26.39 -1.50 5.43
CA VAL A 126 -26.05 -1.68 4.02
C VAL A 126 -26.77 -0.56 3.27
N MET A 127 -26.15 0.62 3.15
CA MET A 127 -26.73 1.68 2.33
C MET A 127 -26.29 1.49 0.88
N VAL A 128 -27.16 0.83 0.12
CA VAL A 128 -27.16 0.85 -1.34
C VAL A 128 -27.48 2.29 -1.76
N ILE A 129 -26.49 2.95 -2.34
CA ILE A 129 -26.59 4.30 -2.93
C ILE A 129 -27.63 4.31 -4.07
N HIS A 130 -28.45 5.37 -4.09
CA HIS A 130 -29.39 5.73 -5.16
C HIS A 130 -28.66 6.38 -6.33
#